data_AF-A0A7X9HUQ4-F1
#
_entry.id   AF-A0A7X9HUQ4-F1
#
_cell.length_a   1.000
_cell.length_b   1.000
_cell.length_c   1.000
_cell.angle_alpha   90.00
_cell.angle_beta   90.00
_cell.angle_gamma   90.00
#
_symmetry.space_group_name_H-M   'P 1'
#
loop_
_entity.id
_entity.type
_entity.pdbx_description
1 polymer ?
#
loop_
_entity_poly.entity_id
_entity_poly.type
_entity_poly.pdbx_seq_one_letter_code
_entity_poly.pdbx_strand_id
1 'polypeptide(L)'
;MVHFRKHGFYERYYYSTEYKGKIVIRRYICPLCGCTISYIPHFCLPGFINAVKHIFEYIYNSFYREGSINSVIEQLNLKYDLQFSRQILYYYRKKFIKNIDTIQNGIRQIIKGVKLPDKTLEDVEKARNVLAIVISEYLDIHLFSQKYYQATTKTFLATTKSTN
;
A
#
# COMPACT_ATOMS: atom_id res chain seq x y z
N MET A 1 0.32 -23.76 21.32
CA MET A 1 0.60 -23.04 20.05
C MET A 1 -0.38 -23.56 19.00
N VAL A 2 -1.08 -22.69 18.26
CA VAL A 2 -2.07 -23.14 17.25
C VAL A 2 -1.34 -23.44 15.95
N HIS A 3 -1.50 -24.67 15.44
CA HIS A 3 -0.94 -25.05 14.14
C HIS A 3 -2.00 -24.98 13.05
N PHE A 4 -1.87 -23.98 12.19
CA PHE A 4 -2.71 -23.79 11.02
C PHE A 4 -2.49 -24.92 10.00
N ARG A 5 -3.57 -25.45 9.41
CA ARG A 5 -3.52 -26.53 8.40
C ARG A 5 -3.60 -25.96 7.00
N LYS A 6 -2.93 -26.58 6.02
CA LYS A 6 -3.06 -26.22 4.60
C LYS A 6 -4.53 -26.40 4.20
N HIS A 7 -5.15 -25.35 3.63
CA HIS A 7 -6.58 -25.35 3.31
C HIS A 7 -6.86 -25.20 1.80
N GLY A 8 -5.89 -24.68 1.05
CA GLY A 8 -6.02 -24.49 -0.40
C GLY A 8 -5.20 -23.32 -0.88
N PHE A 9 -5.66 -22.68 -1.94
CA PHE A 9 -5.03 -21.49 -2.50
C PHE A 9 -6.08 -20.43 -2.82
N TYR A 10 -5.66 -19.17 -2.92
CA TYR A 10 -6.42 -18.15 -3.63
C TYR A 10 -5.55 -17.54 -4.71
N GLU A 11 -6.19 -17.20 -5.84
CA GLU A 11 -5.54 -16.46 -6.91
C GLU A 11 -5.78 -14.97 -6.74
N ARG A 12 -4.79 -14.17 -7.15
CA ARG A 12 -4.97 -12.72 -7.30
C ARG A 12 -4.12 -12.20 -8.44
N TYR A 13 -4.53 -11.08 -8.99
CA TYR A 13 -3.67 -10.31 -9.88
C TYR A 13 -2.54 -9.62 -9.11
N TYR A 14 -1.37 -9.61 -9.74
CA TYR A 14 -0.20 -8.85 -9.34
C TYR A 14 0.43 -8.22 -10.58
N TYR A 15 0.58 -6.90 -10.55
CA TYR A 15 1.10 -6.09 -11.64
C TYR A 15 2.31 -5.29 -11.15
N SER A 16 3.43 -5.58 -11.77
CA SER A 16 4.74 -4.98 -11.54
C SER A 16 5.49 -4.88 -12.86
N THR A 17 6.66 -4.27 -12.83
CA THR A 17 7.59 -4.23 -13.96
C THR A 17 8.11 -5.63 -14.28
N GLU A 18 8.31 -6.45 -13.26
CA GLU A 18 8.91 -7.79 -13.36
C GLU A 18 7.87 -8.87 -13.69
N TYR A 19 6.61 -8.65 -13.32
CA TYR A 19 5.55 -9.64 -13.47
C TYR A 19 4.18 -9.00 -13.62
N LYS A 20 3.38 -9.53 -14.57
CA LYS A 20 2.00 -9.11 -14.82
C LYS A 20 1.13 -10.35 -15.01
N GLY A 21 0.30 -10.66 -14.02
CA GLY A 21 -0.54 -11.85 -14.13
C GLY A 21 -1.16 -12.27 -12.82
N LYS A 22 -1.57 -13.54 -12.75
CA LYS A 22 -2.14 -14.15 -11.55
C LYS A 22 -1.07 -14.87 -10.75
N ILE A 23 -0.97 -14.54 -9.47
CA ILE A 23 -0.19 -15.30 -8.51
C ILE A 23 -1.12 -16.19 -7.67
N VAL A 24 -0.61 -17.36 -7.31
CA VAL A 24 -1.30 -18.34 -6.48
C VAL A 24 -0.74 -18.26 -5.07
N ILE A 25 -1.59 -17.97 -4.09
CA ILE A 25 -1.16 -17.78 -2.70
C ILE A 25 -1.78 -18.85 -1.81
N ARG A 26 -0.93 -19.50 -1.02
CA ARG A 26 -1.32 -20.55 -0.07
C ARG A 26 -2.22 -19.98 1.03
N ARG A 27 -3.33 -20.69 1.29
CA ARG A 27 -4.23 -20.44 2.42
C ARG A 27 -4.07 -21.50 3.49
N TYR A 28 -4.28 -21.08 4.73
CA TYR A 28 -4.29 -21.96 5.88
C TYR A 28 -5.53 -21.73 6.74
N ILE A 29 -6.04 -22.79 7.35
CA ILE A 29 -7.21 -22.76 8.22
C ILE A 29 -6.82 -23.04 9.67
N CYS A 30 -7.37 -22.28 10.60
CA CYS A 30 -7.28 -22.55 12.02
C CYS A 30 -8.19 -23.74 12.36
N PRO A 31 -7.68 -24.84 12.93
CA PRO A 31 -8.51 -25.99 13.28
C PRO A 31 -9.45 -25.71 14.46
N LEU A 32 -9.22 -24.65 15.24
CA LEU A 32 -10.02 -24.33 16.43
C LEU A 32 -11.22 -23.43 16.12
N CYS A 33 -11.03 -22.40 15.28
CA CYS A 33 -12.07 -21.41 14.99
C CYS A 33 -12.53 -21.43 13.52
N GLY A 34 -11.94 -22.24 12.65
CA GLY A 34 -12.28 -22.29 11.22
C GLY A 34 -11.84 -21.06 10.41
N CYS A 35 -11.26 -20.03 11.04
CA CYS A 35 -10.78 -18.86 10.32
C CYS A 35 -9.65 -19.22 9.35
N THR A 36 -9.71 -18.66 8.14
CA THR A 36 -8.69 -18.85 7.12
C THR A 36 -7.79 -17.62 7.00
N ILE A 37 -6.48 -17.85 6.97
CA ILE A 37 -5.46 -16.84 6.71
C ILE A 37 -4.76 -17.11 5.38
N SER A 38 -4.22 -16.05 4.80
CA SER A 38 -3.50 -16.06 3.54
C SER A 38 -2.09 -15.56 3.78
N TYR A 39 -1.07 -16.31 3.35
CA TYR A 39 0.33 -15.89 3.48
C TYR A 39 0.68 -14.97 2.31
N ILE A 40 0.20 -13.73 2.39
CA ILE A 40 0.42 -12.73 1.36
C ILE A 40 1.92 -12.41 1.29
N PRO A 41 2.57 -12.55 0.12
CA PRO A 41 3.98 -12.20 -0.02
C PRO A 41 4.23 -10.73 0.31
N HIS A 42 5.40 -10.39 0.85
CA HIS A 42 5.72 -9.02 1.29
C HIS A 42 5.65 -7.97 0.16
N PHE A 43 5.86 -8.38 -1.10
CA PHE A 43 5.74 -7.52 -2.27
C PHE A 43 4.27 -7.22 -2.67
N CYS A 44 3.30 -7.92 -2.05
CA CYS A 44 1.87 -7.73 -2.27
C CYS A 44 1.23 -6.94 -1.12
N LEU A 45 0.36 -5.98 -1.45
CA LEU A 45 -0.48 -5.30 -0.44
C LEU A 45 -1.91 -5.86 -0.46
N PRO A 46 -2.55 -6.11 0.70
CA PRO A 46 -3.94 -6.54 0.77
C PRO A 46 -4.90 -5.56 0.09
N GLY A 47 -5.68 -6.05 -0.89
CA GLY A 47 -6.66 -5.23 -1.61
C GLY A 47 -6.08 -4.27 -2.64
N PHE A 48 -4.85 -4.53 -3.11
CA PHE A 48 -4.21 -3.83 -4.23
C PHE A 48 -3.66 -4.83 -5.24
N ILE A 49 -3.81 -4.59 -6.53
CA ILE A 49 -3.33 -5.51 -7.57
C ILE A 49 -1.96 -5.11 -8.11
N ASN A 50 -1.44 -3.93 -7.76
CA ASN A 50 -0.14 -3.44 -8.21
C ASN A 50 0.92 -3.59 -7.10
N ALA A 51 2.20 -3.58 -7.48
CA ALA A 51 3.30 -3.52 -6.51
C ALA A 51 3.26 -2.23 -5.69
N VAL A 52 3.77 -2.28 -4.45
CA VAL A 52 3.82 -1.11 -3.54
C VAL A 52 4.54 0.09 -4.18
N LYS A 53 5.62 -0.16 -4.92
CA LYS A 53 6.35 0.87 -5.68
C LYS A 53 5.45 1.62 -6.65
N HIS A 54 4.74 0.89 -7.49
CA HIS A 54 3.83 1.49 -8.48
C HIS A 54 2.67 2.20 -7.80
N ILE A 55 2.08 1.62 -6.76
CA ILE A 55 1.02 2.29 -6.00
C ILE A 55 1.51 3.64 -5.45
N PHE A 56 2.67 3.64 -4.79
CA PHE A 56 3.23 4.83 -4.17
C PHE A 56 3.55 5.91 -5.20
N GLU A 57 4.25 5.56 -6.28
CA GLU A 57 4.65 6.52 -7.30
C GLU A 57 3.48 7.13 -8.06
N TYR A 58 2.46 6.33 -8.39
CA TYR A 58 1.27 6.86 -9.06
C TYR A 58 0.49 7.80 -8.13
N ILE A 59 0.35 7.45 -6.84
CA ILE A 59 -0.29 8.36 -5.87
C ILE A 59 0.54 9.64 -5.72
N TYR A 60 1.85 9.53 -5.49
CA TYR A 60 2.77 10.66 -5.33
C TYR A 60 2.67 11.63 -6.51
N ASN A 61 2.94 11.15 -7.73
CA ASN A 61 2.90 12.00 -8.91
C ASN A 61 1.50 12.56 -9.16
N SER A 62 0.43 11.83 -8.79
CA SER A 62 -0.92 12.38 -8.91
C SER A 62 -1.19 13.58 -7.99
N PHE A 63 -0.42 13.80 -6.93
CA PHE A 63 -0.55 14.99 -6.09
C PHE A 63 0.42 16.11 -6.45
N TYR A 64 1.60 15.77 -6.97
CA TYR A 64 2.71 16.70 -7.28
C TYR A 64 2.86 17.03 -8.77
N ARG A 65 1.93 16.57 -9.62
CA ARG A 65 1.91 16.87 -11.05
C ARG A 65 1.79 18.36 -11.37
N GLU A 66 2.44 18.78 -12.45
CA GLU A 66 2.21 20.08 -13.11
C GLU A 66 1.14 19.98 -14.22
N GLY A 67 0.70 18.76 -14.56
CA GLY A 67 -0.26 18.50 -15.65
C GLY A 67 -1.55 17.79 -15.24
N SER A 68 -2.23 17.22 -16.23
CA SER A 68 -3.47 16.45 -16.01
C SER A 68 -3.17 15.10 -15.36
N ILE A 69 -4.16 14.53 -14.65
CA ILE A 69 -4.06 13.16 -14.12
C ILE A 69 -3.81 12.14 -15.24
N ASN A 70 -4.38 12.36 -16.43
CA ASN A 70 -4.20 11.45 -17.56
C ASN A 70 -2.75 11.47 -18.05
N SER A 71 -2.13 12.65 -18.15
CA SER A 71 -0.73 12.78 -18.56
C SER A 71 0.22 12.05 -17.59
N VAL A 72 -0.01 12.18 -16.27
CA VAL A 72 0.77 11.44 -15.26
C VAL A 72 0.62 9.93 -15.44
N ILE A 73 -0.63 9.46 -15.62
CA ILE A 73 -0.90 8.03 -15.80
C ILE A 73 -0.22 7.52 -17.06
N GLU A 74 -0.31 8.25 -18.17
CA GLU A 74 0.32 7.88 -19.44
C GLU A 74 1.85 7.80 -19.30
N GLN A 75 2.49 8.82 -18.72
CA GLN A 75 3.93 8.84 -18.49
C GLN A 75 4.39 7.66 -17.63
N LEU A 76 3.68 7.38 -16.52
CA LEU A 76 4.05 6.28 -15.63
C LEU A 76 3.74 4.90 -16.23
N ASN A 77 2.65 4.77 -16.99
CA ASN A 77 2.32 3.55 -17.72
C ASN A 77 3.40 3.24 -18.76
N LEU A 78 3.88 4.25 -19.49
CA LEU A 78 5.00 4.10 -20.43
C LEU A 78 6.30 3.72 -19.70
N LYS A 79 6.62 4.41 -18.60
CA LYS A 79 7.83 4.16 -17.80
C LYS A 79 7.90 2.73 -17.25
N TYR A 80 6.77 2.19 -16.82
CA TYR A 80 6.70 0.90 -16.14
C TYR A 80 6.12 -0.24 -16.98
N ASP A 81 5.73 0.06 -18.22
CA ASP A 81 4.98 -0.86 -19.07
C ASP A 81 3.76 -1.43 -18.31
N LEU A 82 2.97 -0.54 -17.71
CA LEU A 82 1.79 -0.92 -16.90
C LEU A 82 0.49 -0.40 -17.52
N GLN A 83 -0.61 -1.07 -17.20
CA GLN A 83 -1.96 -0.64 -17.54
C GLN A 83 -2.67 -0.12 -16.29
N PHE A 84 -2.21 1.02 -15.78
CA PHE A 84 -2.79 1.66 -14.62
C PHE A 84 -3.88 2.63 -15.07
N SER A 85 -5.11 2.42 -14.61
CA SER A 85 -6.24 3.26 -14.99
C SER A 85 -6.49 4.40 -14.01
N ARG A 86 -7.23 5.42 -14.45
CA ARG A 86 -7.68 6.53 -13.60
C ARG A 86 -8.56 6.05 -12.44
N GLN A 87 -9.37 5.02 -12.67
CA GLN A 87 -10.21 4.40 -11.66
C GLN A 87 -9.37 3.73 -10.57
N ILE A 88 -8.32 2.99 -10.95
CA ILE A 88 -7.38 2.38 -10.00
C ILE A 88 -6.69 3.47 -9.18
N LEU A 89 -6.22 4.54 -9.83
CA LEU A 89 -5.59 5.66 -9.15
C LEU A 89 -6.51 6.30 -8.12
N TYR A 90 -7.74 6.61 -8.48
CA TYR A 90 -8.69 7.20 -7.53
C TYR A 90 -9.04 6.26 -6.39
N TYR A 91 -9.19 4.97 -6.66
CA TYR A 91 -9.40 3.97 -5.63
C TYR A 91 -8.24 3.93 -4.62
N TYR A 92 -7.00 3.92 -5.12
CA TYR A 92 -5.81 3.90 -4.25
C TYR A 92 -5.62 5.22 -3.49
N ARG A 93 -5.83 6.37 -4.12
CA ARG A 93 -5.82 7.68 -3.45
C ARG A 93 -6.84 7.74 -2.33
N LYS A 94 -8.08 7.30 -2.58
CA LYS A 94 -9.13 7.27 -1.57
C LYS A 94 -8.74 6.41 -0.38
N LYS A 95 -8.15 5.23 -0.62
CA LYS A 95 -7.63 4.37 0.45
C LYS A 95 -6.48 5.01 1.23
N PHE A 96 -5.55 5.66 0.53
CA PHE A 96 -4.42 6.35 1.14
C PHE A 96 -4.90 7.43 2.10
N ILE A 97 -5.78 8.32 1.61
CA ILE A 97 -6.37 9.41 2.38
C ILE A 97 -7.13 8.86 3.59
N LYS A 98 -7.99 7.85 3.40
CA LYS A 98 -8.76 7.26 4.51
C LYS A 98 -7.88 6.67 5.63
N ASN A 99 -6.67 6.23 5.28
CA ASN A 99 -5.73 5.62 6.22
C ASN A 99 -4.71 6.62 6.78
N ILE A 100 -4.83 7.93 6.49
CA ILE A 100 -3.76 8.89 6.72
C ILE A 100 -3.31 8.95 8.19
N ASP A 101 -4.23 8.95 9.14
CA ASP A 101 -3.90 8.98 10.57
C ASP A 101 -3.18 7.71 11.03
N THR A 102 -3.59 6.56 10.51
CA THR A 102 -2.92 5.28 10.81
C THR A 102 -1.50 5.30 10.24
N ILE A 103 -1.33 5.80 9.01
CA ILE A 103 -0.03 5.94 8.36
C ILE A 103 0.88 6.89 9.15
N GLN A 104 0.37 8.05 9.54
CA GLN A 104 1.12 9.02 10.36
C GLN A 104 1.56 8.41 11.70
N ASN A 105 0.68 7.67 12.38
CA ASN A 105 1.03 6.98 13.62
C ASN A 105 2.12 5.92 13.41
N GLY A 106 2.09 5.17 12.30
CA GLY A 106 3.15 4.24 11.98
C GLY A 106 4.46 4.93 11.64
N ILE A 107 4.43 6.02 10.86
CA ILE A 107 5.61 6.84 10.55
C ILE A 107 6.27 7.36 11.83
N ARG A 108 5.49 7.81 12.82
CA ARG A 108 6.01 8.26 14.12
C ARG A 108 6.85 7.19 14.84
N GLN A 109 6.55 5.90 14.62
CA GLN A 109 7.27 4.79 15.25
C GLN A 109 8.58 4.45 14.53
N ILE A 110 8.69 4.74 13.23
CA ILE A 110 9.84 4.34 12.41
C ILE A 110 10.78 5.49 12.03
N ILE A 111 10.34 6.75 12.14
CA ILE A 111 11.15 7.94 11.84
C ILE A 111 11.21 8.80 13.09
N LYS A 112 12.35 8.80 13.77
CA LYS A 112 12.53 9.51 15.04
C LYS A 112 12.54 11.03 14.80
N GLY A 113 11.75 11.76 15.58
CA GLY A 113 11.70 13.22 15.51
C GLY A 113 10.98 13.78 14.27
N VAL A 114 10.31 12.94 13.49
CA VAL A 114 9.56 13.35 12.31
C VAL A 114 8.47 14.36 12.66
N LYS A 115 8.45 15.49 11.96
CA LYS A 115 7.36 16.47 12.04
C LYS A 115 6.22 16.01 11.14
N LEU A 116 5.19 15.46 11.77
CA LEU A 116 3.98 15.02 11.06
C LEU A 116 3.05 16.20 10.74
N PRO A 117 2.22 16.09 9.70
CA PRO A 117 1.18 17.07 9.39
C PRO A 117 0.27 17.38 10.58
N ASP A 118 -0.13 18.64 10.71
CA ASP A 118 -1.09 19.05 11.73
C ASP A 118 -2.46 18.42 11.46
N LYS A 119 -3.20 18.13 12.53
CA LYS A 119 -4.60 17.67 12.48
C LYS A 119 -5.52 18.69 11.85
N THR A 120 -5.19 19.98 11.92
CA THR A 120 -5.98 21.08 11.32
C THR A 120 -5.94 21.11 9.80
N LEU A 121 -4.95 20.45 9.17
CA LEU A 121 -4.84 20.39 7.71
C LEU A 121 -5.93 19.52 7.08
N GLU A 122 -6.34 19.91 5.88
CA GLU A 122 -7.20 19.10 5.02
C GLU A 122 -6.54 17.75 4.70
N ASP A 123 -7.35 16.71 4.56
CA ASP A 123 -6.89 15.33 4.35
C ASP A 123 -6.01 15.16 3.10
N VAL A 124 -6.30 15.94 2.05
CA VAL A 124 -5.50 15.98 0.82
C VAL A 124 -4.10 16.55 1.06
N GLU A 125 -4.00 17.58 1.90
CA GLU A 125 -2.73 18.22 2.23
C GLU A 125 -1.90 17.36 3.19
N LYS A 126 -2.56 16.74 4.18
CA LYS A 126 -1.94 15.68 4.99
C LYS A 126 -1.39 14.57 4.12
N ALA A 127 -2.17 14.10 3.14
CA ALA A 127 -1.74 13.05 2.24
C ALA A 127 -0.49 13.43 1.44
N ARG A 128 -0.45 14.65 0.89
CA ARG A 128 0.75 15.19 0.23
C ARG A 128 1.96 15.18 1.14
N ASN A 129 1.83 15.77 2.33
CA ASN A 129 2.94 15.91 3.25
C ASN A 129 3.47 14.55 3.75
N VAL A 130 2.58 13.58 4.00
CA VAL A 130 2.99 12.21 4.35
C VAL A 130 3.77 11.56 3.21
N LEU A 131 3.32 11.71 1.96
CA LEU A 131 4.04 11.17 0.80
C LEU A 131 5.44 11.80 0.67
N ALA A 132 5.55 13.11 0.90
CA ALA A 132 6.84 13.82 0.90
C ALA A 132 7.79 13.33 2.00
N ILE A 133 7.28 13.08 3.21
CA ILE A 133 8.07 12.52 4.31
C ILE A 133 8.60 11.14 3.95
N VAL A 134 7.74 10.27 3.38
CA VAL A 134 8.15 8.91 3.04
C VAL A 134 9.25 8.92 1.98
N ILE A 135 9.12 9.74 0.93
CA ILE A 135 10.12 9.79 -0.15
C ILE A 135 11.43 10.45 0.29
N SER A 136 11.40 11.40 1.23
CA SER A 136 12.62 12.04 1.75
C SER A 136 13.43 11.13 2.67
N GLU A 137 12.75 10.28 3.44
CA GLU A 137 13.36 9.42 4.46
C GLU A 137 13.71 8.02 3.93
N TYR A 138 13.06 7.58 2.84
CA TYR A 138 13.24 6.25 2.27
C TYR A 138 13.38 6.30 0.75
N LEU A 139 14.59 5.99 0.27
CA LEU A 139 14.89 5.83 -1.16
C LEU A 139 14.19 4.60 -1.76
N ASP A 140 13.97 3.55 -0.95
CA ASP A 140 13.24 2.35 -1.34
C ASP A 140 11.96 2.20 -0.51
N ILE A 141 10.82 2.24 -1.20
CA ILE A 141 9.51 2.08 -0.59
C ILE A 141 9.25 0.66 -0.10
N HIS A 142 9.93 -0.36 -0.65
CA HIS A 142 9.82 -1.72 -0.12
C HIS A 142 10.43 -1.80 1.28
N LEU A 143 11.61 -1.18 1.47
CA LEU A 143 12.24 -1.06 2.79
C LEU A 143 11.34 -0.28 3.77
N PHE A 144 10.74 0.83 3.33
CA PHE A 144 9.76 1.57 4.14
C PHE A 144 8.60 0.66 4.57
N SER A 145 7.96 -0.02 3.61
CA SER A 145 6.81 -0.89 3.86
C SER A 145 7.14 -2.02 4.85
N GLN A 146 8.35 -2.60 4.74
CA GLN A 146 8.83 -3.63 5.66
C GLN A 146 9.05 -3.09 7.07
N LYS A 147 9.76 -1.96 7.22
CA LYS A 147 9.97 -1.34 8.55
C LYS A 147 8.65 -0.90 9.18
N TYR A 148 7.75 -0.34 8.38
CA TYR A 148 6.41 0.04 8.82
C TYR A 148 5.64 -1.18 9.37
N TYR A 149 5.67 -2.31 8.66
CA TYR A 149 5.03 -3.54 9.14
C TYR A 149 5.68 -4.08 10.40
N GLN A 150 7.01 -4.08 10.49
CA GLN A 150 7.74 -4.55 11.67
C GLN A 150 7.41 -3.74 12.93
N ALA A 151 7.26 -2.42 12.80
CA ALA A 151 6.92 -1.55 13.92
C ALA A 151 5.44 -1.65 14.32
N THR A 152 4.53 -1.73 13.34
CA THR A 152 3.09 -1.56 13.60
C THR A 152 2.27 -2.83 13.58
N THR A 153 2.82 -3.94 13.06
CA THR A 153 2.11 -5.16 12.65
C THR A 153 0.99 -4.93 11.60
N LYS A 154 0.93 -3.73 11.02
CA LYS A 154 -0.06 -3.33 10.01
C LYS A 154 0.65 -3.14 8.67
N THR A 155 0.01 -3.59 7.60
CA THR A 155 0.52 -3.37 6.25
C THR A 155 0.27 -1.94 5.80
N PHE A 156 1.29 -1.27 5.27
CA PHE A 156 1.15 0.06 4.68
C PHE A 156 0.04 0.07 3.61
N LEU A 157 -0.81 1.11 3.62
CA LEU A 157 -2.00 1.29 2.75
C LEU A 157 -3.16 0.30 2.93
N ALA A 158 -2.96 -0.82 3.62
CA ALA A 158 -4.05 -1.75 3.88
C ALA A 158 -4.99 -1.15 4.93
N THR A 159 -6.26 -0.98 4.56
CA THR A 159 -7.32 -0.69 5.54
C THR A 159 -7.43 -1.90 6.47
N THR A 160 -7.12 -1.73 7.74
CA THR A 160 -7.59 -2.69 8.76
C THR A 160 -9.10 -2.61 8.76
N LYS A 161 -9.81 -3.72 8.52
CA LYS A 161 -11.24 -3.76 8.84
C LYS A 161 -11.36 -3.34 10.29
N SER A 162 -12.14 -2.29 10.58
CA SER A 162 -12.69 -2.14 11.92
C SER A 162 -13.44 -3.45 12.18
N THR A 163 -13.01 -4.18 13.21
CA THR A 163 -13.89 -5.13 13.86
C THR A 163 -15.06 -4.29 14.36
N ASN A 164 -16.14 -4.30 13.58
CA ASN A 164 -17.46 -3.91 14.06
C ASN A 164 -17.99 -5.07 14.90
#